data_AF-A0A7C2UGN4-F1
#
_entry.id   AF-A0A7C2UGN4-F1
#
_cell.length_a   1.000
_cell.length_b   1.000
_cell.length_c   1.000
_cell.angle_alpha   90.00
_cell.angle_beta   90.00
_cell.angle_gamma   90.00
#
_symmetry.space_group_name_H-M   'P 1'
#
loop_
_entity.id
_entity.type
_entity.pdbx_description
1 polymer ?
#
loop_
_entity_poly.entity_id
_entity_poly.type
_entity_poly.pdbx_seq_one_letter_code
_entity_poly.pdbx_strand_id
1 'polypeptide(L)' 'MKSILDPSFRYTSSAQTDLRKTFARVRRELQLKEQAQKLAEVETRRKVSPLWGQDKAAPPWRRPTSRA' A
#
# COMPACT_ATOMS: atom_id res chain seq x y z
N MET A 1 9.25 -16.17 16.67
CA MET A 1 8.64 -16.68 17.93
C MET A 1 9.41 -17.91 18.35
N LYS A 2 9.74 -18.06 19.64
CA LYS A 2 10.45 -19.24 20.14
C LYS A 2 9.49 -20.44 20.18
N SER A 3 10.01 -21.66 20.01
CA SER A 3 9.24 -22.90 20.15
C SER A 3 8.71 -23.03 21.59
N ILE A 4 7.52 -23.62 21.77
CA ILE A 4 6.95 -23.87 23.11
C ILE A 4 7.82 -24.86 23.91
N LEU A 5 8.59 -25.69 23.21
CA LEU A 5 9.50 -26.68 23.82
C LEU A 5 10.90 -26.11 24.13
N ASP A 6 11.15 -24.84 23.79
CA ASP A 6 12.41 -24.18 24.11
C ASP A 6 12.46 -23.90 25.63
N PRO A 7 13.48 -24.36 26.36
CA PRO A 7 13.63 -24.06 27.79
C PRO A 7 13.73 -22.56 28.10
N SER A 8 14.13 -21.74 27.12
CA SER A 8 14.14 -20.28 27.20
C SER A 8 12.80 -19.63 26.87
N PHE A 9 11.76 -20.42 26.56
CA PHE A 9 10.41 -19.95 26.34
C PHE A 9 9.80 -19.46 27.66
N ARG A 10 9.47 -18.17 27.71
CA ARG A 10 8.77 -17.58 28.85
C ARG A 10 7.33 -17.30 28.44
N TYR A 11 6.40 -18.04 29.03
CA TYR A 11 4.98 -17.77 28.86
C TYR A 11 4.63 -16.43 29.50
N THR A 12 4.04 -15.53 28.70
CA THR A 12 3.49 -14.27 29.20
C THR A 12 1.98 -14.45 29.31
N SER A 13 1.45 -14.35 30.53
CA SER A 13 0.01 -14.53 30.76
C SER A 13 -0.81 -13.45 30.05
N SER A 14 -1.82 -13.88 29.30
CA SER A 14 -2.78 -13.00 28.64
C SER A 14 -4.04 -12.75 29.49
N ALA A 15 -4.18 -13.38 30.67
CA ALA A 15 -5.42 -13.44 31.44
C ALA A 15 -5.94 -12.08 31.92
N GLN A 16 -5.05 -11.12 32.18
CA GLN A 16 -5.42 -9.77 32.62
C GLN A 16 -5.74 -8.84 31.44
N THR A 17 -5.58 -9.32 30.20
CA THR A 17 -5.80 -8.51 29.00
C THR A 17 -7.29 -8.45 28.68
N ASP A 18 -7.88 -7.26 28.76
CA ASP A 18 -9.25 -7.04 28.30
C ASP A 18 -9.31 -7.12 26.76
N LEU A 19 -9.73 -8.28 26.25
CA LEU A 19 -9.82 -8.58 24.82
C LEU A 19 -10.67 -7.57 24.07
N ARG A 20 -11.76 -7.06 24.68
CA ARG A 20 -12.66 -6.11 24.01
C ARG A 20 -11.93 -4.80 23.74
N LYS A 21 -11.18 -4.32 24.73
CA LYS A 21 -10.40 -3.07 24.61
C LYS A 21 -9.23 -3.21 23.65
N THR A 22 -8.53 -4.35 23.65
CA THR A 22 -7.43 -4.58 22.69
C THR A 22 -7.93 -4.62 21.26
N PHE A 23 -8.99 -5.37 20.97
CA PHE A 23 -9.56 -5.39 19.62
C PHE A 23 -10.15 -4.04 19.20
N ALA A 24 -10.73 -3.27 20.14
CA ALA A 24 -11.19 -1.91 19.85
C ALA A 24 -10.03 -0.97 19.51
N ARG A 25 -8.92 -1.04 20.27
CA ARG A 25 -7.71 -0.28 20.00
C ARG A 25 -7.09 -0.64 18.66
N VAL A 26 -6.88 -1.94 18.40
CA VAL A 26 -6.30 -2.42 17.14
C VAL A 26 -7.12 -2.00 15.94
N ARG A 27 -8.46 -2.10 16.02
CA ARG A 27 -9.35 -1.63 14.93
C ARG A 27 -9.16 -0.14 14.64
N ARG A 28 -9.05 0.71 15.66
CA ARG A 28 -8.79 2.15 15.48
C ARG A 28 -7.43 2.39 14.82
N GLU A 29 -6.38 1.70 15.30
CA GLU A 29 -5.03 1.85 14.74
C GLU A 29 -4.97 1.41 13.27
N LEU A 30 -5.64 0.31 12.90
CA LEU A 30 -5.74 -0.14 11.52
C LEU A 30 -6.48 0.86 10.64
N GLN A 31 -7.62 1.40 11.09
CA GLN A 31 -8.36 2.42 10.35
C GLN A 31 -7.52 3.68 10.09
N LEU A 32 -6.77 4.15 11.08
CA LEU A 32 -5.88 5.31 10.92
C LEU A 32 -4.76 5.03 9.91
N LYS A 33 -4.17 3.83 9.95
CA LYS A 33 -3.14 3.43 8.98
C LYS A 33 -3.69 3.35 7.56
N GLU A 34 -4.87 2.77 7.37
CA GLU A 34 -5.53 2.70 6.06
C GLU A 34 -5.84 4.10 5.51
N GLN A 35 -6.32 5.02 6.36
CA GLN A 35 -6.56 6.40 5.95
C GLN A 35 -5.27 7.10 5.53
N ALA A 36 -4.20 6.96 6.32
CA ALA A 36 -2.89 7.51 5.99
C ALA A 36 -2.34 6.95 4.67
N GLN A 37 -2.50 5.66 4.42
CA GLN A 37 -2.09 5.03 3.16
C GLN A 37 -2.89 5.55 1.97
N LYS A 38 -4.22 5.70 2.10
CA LYS A 38 -5.07 6.26 1.03
C LYS A 38 -4.67 7.68 0.68
N LEU A 39 -4.36 8.52 1.69
CA LEU A 39 -3.89 9.88 1.44
C LEU A 39 -2.54 9.88 0.73
N ALA A 40 -1.60 9.03 1.15
CA ALA A 40 -0.31 8.89 0.49
C ALA A 40 -0.44 8.36 -0.95
N GLU A 41 -1.38 7.46 -1.23
CA GLU A 41 -1.67 6.95 -2.58
C GLU A 41 -2.24 8.04 -3.48
N VAL A 42 -3.14 8.88 -2.97
CA VAL A 42 -3.67 10.05 -3.70
C VAL A 42 -2.56 11.05 -4.00
N GLU A 43 -1.69 11.33 -3.03
CA GLU A 43 -0.54 12.23 -3.22
C GLU A 43 0.48 11.70 -4.23
N THR A 44 0.82 10.42 -4.15
CA THR A 44 1.74 9.78 -5.10
C THR A 44 1.16 9.78 -6.50
N ARG A 45 -0.13 9.47 -6.67
CA ARG A 45 -0.82 9.54 -7.96
C ARG A 45 -0.84 10.96 -8.55
N ARG A 46 -0.96 12.00 -7.71
CA ARG A 46 -0.87 13.40 -8.16
C ARG A 46 0.54 13.80 -8.60
N LYS A 47 1.55 13.30 -7.90
CA LYS A 47 2.97 13.59 -8.18
C LYS A 47 3.48 12.83 -9.40
N VAL A 48 3.01 11.61 -9.60
CA VAL A 48 3.36 10.75 -10.74
C VAL A 48 2.30 10.91 -11.83
N SER A 49 2.29 12.07 -12.48
CA SER A 49 1.73 12.14 -13.83
C SER A 49 2.62 11.31 -14.76
N PRO A 50 2.06 10.44 -15.61
CA PRO A 50 2.86 9.73 -16.59
C PRO A 50 3.50 10.76 -17.53
N LEU A 51 4.83 10.81 -17.54
CA LEU A 51 5.62 11.64 -18.47
C LEU A 51 5.38 11.25 -19.94
N TRP A 52 4.65 10.18 -20.21
CA TRP A 52 4.51 9.55 -21.53
C TRP A 52 3.11 9.80 -22.08
N GLY A 53 2.80 11.07 -22.29
CA GLY A 53 1.49 11.50 -22.78
C GLY A 53 1.50 12.86 -23.48
N GLN A 54 2.67 13.37 -23.87
CA GLN A 54 2.75 14.56 -24.72
C GLN A 54 3.28 14.12 -26.09
N ASP A 55 2.35 14.15 -27.04
CA ASP A 55 2.49 14.15 -28.48
C ASP A 55 3.01 12.88 -29.16
N LYS A 56 2.02 12.07 -29.58
CA LYS A 56 2.08 11.26 -30.79
C LYS A 56 2.23 12.14 -32.04
N ALA A 57 3.37 12.80 -32.21
CA ALA A 57 3.78 13.20 -33.55
C ALA A 57 4.19 11.94 -34.31
N ALA A 58 3.54 11.65 -35.44
CA ALA A 58 3.96 10.57 -36.31
C ALA A 58 5.44 10.77 -36.68
N PRO A 59 6.30 9.74 -36.57
CA PRO A 59 7.72 9.91 -36.84
C PRO A 59 7.93 10.38 -38.29
N PRO A 60 8.91 11.27 -38.54
CA PRO A 60 9.05 12.03 -39.80
C PRO A 60 9.31 11.17 -41.05
N TRP A 61 9.53 9.86 -40.89
CA TRP A 61 9.78 8.92 -41.98
C TRP A 61 8.52 8.21 -42.51
N ARG A 62 7.33 8.38 -41.88
CA ARG A 62 6.08 7.86 -42.48
C ARG A 62 5.64 8.74 -43.65
N ARG A 63 5.95 8.31 -44.88
CA ARG A 63 5.35 8.90 -46.09
C ARG A 63 3.90 8.42 -46.22
N PRO A 64 2.91 9.30 -46.47
CA PRO A 64 1.57 8.85 -46.83
C PRO A 64 1.68 8.10 -48.16
N THR A 65 1.30 6.83 -48.18
CA THR A 65 1.09 6.11 -49.44
C THR A 65 -0.11 6.75 -50.12
N SER A 66 0.15 7.58 -51.13
CA SER A 66 -0.85 8.00 -52.12
C SER A 66 -1.43 6.72 -52.73
N ARG A 67 -2.70 6.45 -52.43
CA ARG A 67 -3.46 5.36 -53.04
C ARG A 67 -4.12 5.93 -54.29
N ALA A 68 -3.85 5.26 -55.40
CA ALA A 68 -4.35 5.52 -56.76
C ALA A 68 -5.87 5.58 -56.86
#